data_AF-A0A3S4I6E5-F1
#
_entry.id   AF-A0A3S4I6E5-F1
#
_cell.length_a   1.000
_cell.length_b   1.000
_cell.length_c   1.000
_cell.angle_alpha   90.00
_cell.angle_beta   90.00
_cell.angle_gamma   90.00
#
_symmetry.space_group_name_H-M   'P 1'
#
loop_
_entity.id
_entity.type
_entity.pdbx_description
1 polymer ?
#
loop_
_entity_poly.entity_id
_entity_poly.type
_entity_poly.pdbx_seq_one_letter_code
_entity_poly.pdbx_strand_id
1 'polypeptide(L)'
;MCLFKWAGPGAAPEDIGGIVAADLRNSGKFNPLDRSRLPQQPATAQEVQPTAWSALGIDAVVVGQVTPNPDGSYNVAYQLVDTGRRAGKLYWRKTLIK
;
A
#
# COMPACT_ATOMS: atom_id res chain seq x y z
N MET A 1 -0.01 7.35 -2.82
CA MET A 1 1.13 6.57 -2.30
C MET A 1 0.75 5.11 -2.19
N CYS A 2 1.54 4.14 -2.66
CA CYS A 2 1.21 2.72 -2.51
C CYS A 2 2.41 1.94 -1.96
N LEU A 3 2.33 1.51 -0.70
CA LEU A 3 3.33 0.70 -0.02
C LEU A 3 2.81 -0.72 0.14
N PHE A 4 3.45 -1.68 -0.53
CA PHE A 4 3.06 -3.08 -0.48
C PHE A 4 4.19 -3.90 0.10
N LYS A 5 3.92 -4.61 1.20
CA LYS A 5 4.90 -5.48 1.85
C LYS A 5 4.55 -6.95 1.61
N TRP A 6 5.55 -7.71 1.20
CA TRP A 6 5.46 -9.16 1.11
C TRP A 6 5.48 -9.80 2.52
N ALA A 7 4.54 -10.70 2.79
CA ALA A 7 4.38 -11.40 4.07
C ALA A 7 4.57 -12.92 3.94
N GLY A 8 5.14 -13.40 2.83
CA GLY A 8 5.38 -14.83 2.59
C GLY A 8 6.73 -15.33 3.14
N PRO A 9 6.89 -16.66 3.28
CA PRO A 9 8.18 -17.25 3.62
C PRO A 9 9.19 -17.07 2.46
N GLY A 10 10.39 -16.60 2.79
CA GLY A 10 11.46 -16.34 1.81
C GLY A 10 11.36 -14.98 1.10
N ALA A 11 12.28 -14.75 0.16
CA ALA A 11 12.21 -13.58 -0.71
C ALA A 11 10.97 -13.67 -1.61
N ALA A 12 10.30 -12.54 -1.84
CA ALA A 12 9.22 -12.49 -2.81
C ALA A 12 9.75 -12.97 -4.17
N PRO A 13 9.07 -13.91 -4.85
CA PRO A 13 9.53 -14.42 -6.14
C PRO A 13 9.61 -13.34 -7.23
N GLU A 14 8.93 -12.20 -7.02
CA GLU A 14 8.95 -11.01 -7.88
C GLU A 14 8.64 -9.74 -7.04
N ASP A 15 8.83 -8.53 -7.57
CA ASP A 15 8.38 -7.27 -6.92
C ASP A 15 6.85 -7.14 -7.01
N ILE A 16 6.13 -7.99 -6.28
CA ILE A 16 4.66 -8.00 -6.25
C ILE A 16 4.13 -6.63 -5.81
N GLY A 17 4.85 -5.94 -4.93
CA GLY A 17 4.48 -4.59 -4.53
C GLY A 17 4.56 -3.58 -5.68
N GLY A 18 5.52 -3.74 -6.59
CA GLY A 18 5.64 -3.01 -7.84
C GLY A 18 4.51 -3.33 -8.83
N ILE A 19 4.17 -4.61 -8.98
CA ILE A 19 3.07 -5.07 -9.86
C ILE A 19 1.73 -4.48 -9.40
N VAL A 20 1.42 -4.56 -8.10
CA VAL A 20 0.17 -4.01 -7.56
C VAL A 20 0.16 -2.48 -7.66
N ALA A 21 1.29 -1.81 -7.40
CA ALA A 21 1.39 -0.37 -7.59
C ALA A 21 1.17 0.03 -9.06
N ALA A 22 1.73 -0.72 -10.01
CA ALA A 22 1.54 -0.50 -11.44
C ALA A 22 0.09 -0.72 -11.88
N ASP A 23 -0.58 -1.76 -11.36
CA ASP A 23 -1.99 -2.06 -11.66
C ASP A 23 -2.92 -0.98 -11.10
N LEU A 24 -2.68 -0.54 -9.85
CA LEU A 24 -3.42 0.58 -9.26
C LEU A 24 -3.16 1.89 -10.01
N ARG A 25 -1.95 2.13 -10.51
CA ARG A 25 -1.64 3.27 -11.39
C ARG A 25 -2.40 3.18 -12.71
N ASN A 26 -2.40 2.02 -13.35
CA ASN A 26 -3.11 1.77 -14.60
C ASN A 26 -4.63 1.90 -14.46
N SER A 27 -5.18 1.67 -13.26
CA SER A 27 -6.59 1.92 -12.98
C SER A 27 -7.00 3.40 -13.03
N GLY A 28 -6.03 4.33 -13.13
CA GLY A 28 -6.24 5.77 -13.19
C GLY A 28 -6.72 6.41 -11.88
N LYS A 29 -6.94 5.60 -10.83
CA LYS A 29 -7.46 6.04 -9.52
C LYS A 29 -6.37 6.44 -8.53
N PHE A 30 -5.11 6.10 -8.83
CA PHE A 30 -4.00 6.29 -7.89
C PHE A 30 -2.76 6.82 -8.60
N ASN A 31 -2.14 7.85 -8.01
CA ASN A 31 -0.81 8.32 -8.40
C ASN A 31 0.18 7.93 -7.29
N PRO A 32 0.90 6.80 -7.42
CA PRO A 32 1.91 6.41 -6.44
C PRO A 32 3.12 7.36 -6.53
N LEU A 33 3.53 7.93 -5.39
CA LEU A 33 4.81 8.62 -5.31
C LEU A 33 5.94 7.58 -5.31
N ASP A 34 7.11 8.01 -5.76
CA ASP A 34 8.32 7.18 -5.79
C ASP A 34 8.70 6.71 -4.37
N ARG A 35 9.15 5.44 -4.25
CA ARG A 35 9.57 4.83 -2.97
C ARG A 35 10.72 5.60 -2.29
N SER A 36 11.55 6.30 -3.07
CA SER A 36 12.64 7.14 -2.58
C SER A 36 12.16 8.43 -1.89
N ARG A 37 10.93 8.87 -2.15
CA ARG A 37 10.36 10.11 -1.61
C ARG A 37 9.43 9.89 -0.42
N LEU A 38 9.44 8.68 0.13
CA LEU A 38 8.60 8.30 1.26
C LEU A 38 9.23 8.77 2.58
N PRO A 39 8.50 9.53 3.43
CA PRO A 39 8.96 9.86 4.78
C PRO A 39 9.02 8.62 5.69
N GLN A 40 8.20 7.61 5.40
CA GLN A 40 8.13 6.36 6.15
C GLN A 40 7.63 5.23 5.25
N GLN A 41 7.95 3.98 5.62
CA GLN A 41 7.52 2.77 4.91
C GLN A 41 6.66 1.86 5.81
N PRO A 42 5.48 2.33 6.28
CA PRO A 42 4.58 1.53 7.08
C PRO A 42 4.11 0.29 6.31
N ALA A 43 4.15 -0.85 6.98
CA ALA A 43 3.65 -2.11 6.46
C ALA A 43 2.13 -2.22 6.60
N THR A 44 1.53 -1.51 7.56
CA THR A 44 0.10 -1.58 7.91
C THR A 44 -0.51 -0.20 8.09
N ALA A 45 -1.85 -0.10 8.01
CA ALA A 45 -2.56 1.17 8.18
C ALA A 45 -2.38 1.78 9.57
N GLN A 46 -2.10 0.96 10.58
CA GLN A 46 -1.88 1.38 11.96
C GLN A 46 -0.50 2.01 12.17
N GLU A 47 0.49 1.62 11.36
CA GLU A 47 1.83 2.20 11.38
C GLU A 47 1.92 3.55 10.66
N VAL A 48 0.90 3.92 9.88
CA VAL A 48 0.86 5.18 9.16
C VAL A 48 0.71 6.33 10.16
N GLN A 49 1.76 7.15 10.31
CA GLN A 49 1.66 8.42 11.03
C GLN A 49 1.15 9.53 10.11
N PRO A 50 -0.10 10.02 10.25
CA PRO A 50 -0.70 10.95 9.29
C PRO A 50 0.07 12.27 9.15
N THR A 51 0.63 12.75 10.26
CA THR A 51 1.39 14.01 10.35
C THR A 51 2.63 14.03 9.45
N ALA A 52 3.33 12.90 9.30
CA ALA A 52 4.51 12.81 8.44
C ALA A 52 4.15 12.93 6.95
N TRP A 53 2.93 12.57 6.56
CA TRP A 53 2.46 12.65 5.19
C TRP A 53 1.78 14.00 4.88
N SER A 54 0.96 14.53 5.79
CA SER A 54 0.35 15.85 5.59
C SER A 54 1.38 16.97 5.54
N ALA A 55 2.50 16.85 6.25
CA ALA A 55 3.63 17.77 6.14
C ALA A 55 4.25 17.82 4.72
N LEU A 56 4.08 16.76 3.93
CA LEU A 56 4.50 16.69 2.53
C LEU A 56 3.40 17.08 1.54
N GLY A 57 2.24 17.55 2.02
CA GLY A 57 1.07 17.82 1.19
C GLY A 57 0.40 16.56 0.64
N ILE A 58 0.59 15.42 1.32
CA ILE A 58 0.00 14.14 0.93
C ILE A 58 -1.24 13.90 1.81
N ASP A 59 -2.41 13.90 1.18
CA ASP A 59 -3.69 13.75 1.86
C ASP A 59 -4.19 12.31 1.95
N ALA A 60 -3.55 11.37 1.23
CA ALA A 60 -3.93 9.96 1.27
C ALA A 60 -2.75 9.00 1.00
N VAL A 61 -2.73 7.91 1.77
CA VAL A 61 -1.70 6.86 1.71
C VAL A 61 -2.36 5.50 1.56
N VAL A 62 -1.95 4.74 0.56
CA VAL A 62 -2.31 3.32 0.43
C VAL A 62 -1.17 2.49 1.00
N VAL A 63 -1.53 1.61 1.92
CA VAL A 63 -0.66 0.56 2.45
C VAL A 63 -1.30 -0.78 2.15
N GLY A 64 -0.50 -1.81 1.98
CA GLY A 64 -1.00 -3.14 1.68
C GLY A 64 0.00 -4.23 1.98
N GLN A 65 -0.54 -5.43 2.13
CA GLN A 65 0.20 -6.64 2.40
C GLN A 65 -0.11 -7.65 1.30
N VAL A 66 0.91 -8.38 0.88
CA VAL A 66 0.79 -9.47 -0.07
C VAL A 66 1.14 -10.75 0.67
N THR A 67 0.20 -11.68 0.72
CA THR A 67 0.36 -12.98 1.36
C THR A 67 0.28 -14.07 0.29
N PRO A 68 1.28 -14.95 0.16
CA PRO A 68 1.17 -16.12 -0.71
C PRO A 68 0.15 -17.12 -0.16
N ASN A 69 -0.56 -17.75 -1.08
CA ASN A 69 -1.44 -18.87 -0.81
C ASN A 69 -0.73 -20.19 -1.18
N PRO A 70 -1.11 -21.33 -0.55
CA PRO A 70 -0.50 -22.63 -0.82
C PRO A 70 -0.72 -23.16 -2.25
N ASP A 71 -1.72 -22.64 -2.95
CA ASP A 71 -2.07 -22.99 -4.33
C ASP A 71 -1.25 -22.24 -5.39
N GLY A 72 -0.30 -21.39 -4.98
CA GLY A 72 0.52 -20.57 -5.86
C GLY A 72 -0.10 -19.21 -6.21
N SER A 73 -1.31 -18.93 -5.74
CA SER A 73 -1.94 -17.60 -5.86
C SER A 73 -1.44 -16.64 -4.76
N TYR A 74 -1.70 -15.34 -4.92
CA TYR A 74 -1.37 -14.31 -3.95
C TYR A 74 -2.60 -13.54 -3.51
N ASN A 75 -2.74 -13.39 -2.19
CA ASN A 75 -3.71 -12.51 -1.57
C ASN A 75 -3.10 -11.12 -1.36
N VAL A 76 -3.61 -10.14 -2.07
CA VAL A 76 -3.22 -8.74 -1.94
C VAL A 76 -4.29 -8.02 -1.13
N ALA A 77 -3.98 -7.68 0.12
CA ALA A 77 -4.82 -6.82 0.95
C ALA A 77 -4.26 -5.40 0.90
N TYR A 78 -5.11 -4.39 0.69
CA TYR A 78 -4.68 -2.99 0.83
C TYR A 78 -5.73 -2.14 1.52
N GLN A 79 -5.26 -1.08 2.15
CA GLN A 79 -6.04 -0.09 2.86
C GLN A 79 -5.63 1.32 2.44
N LEU A 80 -6.63 2.18 2.20
CA LEU A 80 -6.43 3.61 2.01
C LEU A 80 -6.63 4.34 3.34
N VAL A 81 -5.60 5.08 3.77
CA VAL A 81 -5.58 5.90 4.97
C VAL A 81 -5.64 7.37 4.57
N ASP A 82 -6.62 8.11 5.11
CA ASP A 82 -6.63 9.57 5.04
C ASP A 82 -5.51 10.12 5.92
N THR A 83 -4.67 10.97 5.33
CA THR A 83 -3.63 11.70 6.07
C THR A 83 -3.85 13.20 6.10
N GLY A 84 -4.86 13.69 5.38
CA GLY A 84 -5.23 15.10 5.32
C GLY A 84 -6.21 15.52 6.42
N ARG A 85 -7.28 16.21 6.05
CA ARG A 85 -8.23 16.82 6.99
C ARG A 85 -9.03 15.82 7.84
N ARG A 86 -9.04 14.53 7.51
CA ARG A 86 -9.70 13.47 8.29
C ARG A 86 -8.70 12.37 8.69
N ALA A 87 -7.51 12.81 9.08
CA ALA A 87 -6.41 11.95 9.52
C ALA A 87 -6.90 10.77 10.38
N GLY A 88 -6.63 9.54 9.91
CA GLY A 88 -6.95 8.30 10.62
C GLY A 88 -8.22 7.55 10.16
N LYS A 89 -8.97 8.06 9.18
CA LYS A 89 -10.05 7.26 8.57
C LYS A 89 -9.51 6.24 7.56
N LEU A 90 -9.86 4.97 7.78
CA LEU A 90 -9.74 3.90 6.80
C LEU A 90 -10.90 4.03 5.81
N TYR A 91 -10.61 4.28 4.53
CA TYR A 91 -11.66 4.45 3.53
C TYR A 91 -12.15 3.13 2.97
N TRP A 92 -11.23 2.25 2.55
CA TRP A 92 -11.57 1.00 1.86
C TRP A 92 -10.52 -0.07 2.12
N ARG A 93 -10.98 -1.32 2.30
CA ARG A 93 -10.17 -2.54 2.30
C ARG A 93 -10.62 -3.41 1.13
N LYS A 94 -9.70 -3.82 0.26
CA LYS A 94 -9.99 -4.79 -0.80
C LYS A 94 -8.95 -5.90 -0.77
N THR A 95 -9.40 -7.12 -1.00
CA THR A 95 -8.56 -8.30 -1.17
C THR A 95 -8.66 -8.74 -2.63
N LEU A 96 -7.53 -8.86 -3.32
CA LEU A 96 -7.45 -9.45 -4.66
C LEU A 96 -6.72 -10.78 -4.56
N ILE A 97 -7.26 -11.80 -5.20
CA ILE A 97 -6.61 -13.10 -5.40
C ILE A 97 -6.09 -13.08 -6.83
N LYS A 98 -4.78 -13.25 -7.01
CA LYS A 98 -4.13 -13.39 -8.32
C LYS A 98 -3.38 -14.69 -8.43
#